data_AF-A0AAW1N4I0-F1
#
_entry.id   AF-A0AAW1N4I0-F1
#
_cell.length_a   1.000
_cell.length_b   1.000
_cell.length_c   1.000
_cell.angle_alpha   90.00
_cell.angle_beta   90.00
_cell.angle_gamma   90.00
#
_symmetry.space_group_name_H-M   'P 1'
#
loop_
_entity.id
_entity.type
_entity.pdbx_description
1 polymer ?
#
loop_
_entity_poly.entity_id
_entity_poly.type
_entity_poly.pdbx_seq_one_letter_code
_entity_poly.pdbx_strand_id
1 'polypeptide(L)'
;MKGREKLWTKLSSAFLRKWWFVAAISIGIVLLGIIIAVFFMSWFNLILHHQIVLRPGSQTFDLWSKPPVNPVYKVYIFNVTNADEFLNNQSKPIVNEVGPYVYM
;
A
#
# COMPACT_ATOMS: atom_id res chain seq x y z
N MET A 1 -64.34 -19.24 19.00
CA MET A 1 -62.97 -19.03 19.56
C MET A 1 -61.85 -19.73 18.77
N LYS A 2 -62.07 -20.92 18.19
CA LYS A 2 -61.07 -21.75 17.48
C LYS A 2 -60.40 -21.14 16.22
N GLY A 3 -61.01 -20.14 15.59
CA GLY A 3 -60.48 -19.51 14.37
C GLY A 3 -59.33 -18.51 14.60
N ARG A 4 -59.36 -17.78 15.72
CA ARG A 4 -58.29 -16.82 16.06
C ARG A 4 -56.98 -17.55 16.39
N GLU A 5 -57.04 -18.65 17.14
CA GLU A 5 -55.86 -19.45 17.48
C GLU A 5 -55.15 -20.05 16.26
N LYS A 6 -55.91 -20.48 15.23
CA LYS A 6 -55.33 -20.93 13.95
C LYS A 6 -54.65 -19.81 13.18
N LEU A 7 -55.17 -18.58 13.25
CA LEU A 7 -54.53 -17.41 12.64
C LEU A 7 -53.25 -17.04 13.39
N TRP A 8 -53.26 -17.06 14.73
CA TRP A 8 -52.08 -16.78 15.54
C TRP A 8 -50.94 -17.78 15.33
N THR A 9 -51.25 -19.08 15.21
CA THR A 9 -50.24 -20.11 14.91
C THR A 9 -49.70 -20.02 13.49
N LYS A 10 -50.53 -19.68 12.50
CA LYS A 10 -50.08 -19.43 11.12
C LYS A 10 -49.23 -18.16 10.99
N LEU A 11 -49.61 -17.08 11.68
CA LEU A 11 -48.86 -15.83 11.70
C LEU A 11 -47.49 -16.05 12.37
N SER A 12 -47.47 -16.72 13.52
CA SER A 12 -46.25 -17.07 14.26
C SER A 12 -45.33 -17.98 13.44
N SER A 13 -45.84 -19.06 12.86
CA SER A 13 -45.02 -19.98 12.05
C SER A 13 -44.49 -19.37 10.75
N ALA A 14 -45.27 -18.52 10.07
CA ALA A 14 -44.80 -17.78 8.89
C ALA A 14 -43.75 -16.72 9.25
N PHE A 15 -43.91 -16.06 10.41
CA PHE A 15 -42.95 -15.11 10.95
C PHE A 15 -41.65 -15.83 11.37
N LEU A 16 -41.74 -16.85 12.22
CA LEU A 16 -40.61 -17.63 12.72
C LEU A 16 -39.78 -18.24 11.58
N ARG A 17 -40.45 -18.75 10.54
CA ARG A 17 -39.78 -19.29 9.34
C ARG A 17 -39.00 -18.22 8.57
N LYS A 18 -39.56 -17.02 8.40
CA LYS A 18 -38.87 -15.91 7.71
C LYS A 18 -37.65 -15.41 8.49
N TRP A 19 -37.75 -15.28 9.81
CA TRP A 19 -36.62 -14.84 10.66
C TRP A 19 -35.50 -15.86 10.74
N TRP A 20 -35.81 -17.16 10.69
CA TRP A 20 -34.78 -18.20 10.66
C TRP A 20 -33.95 -18.15 9.37
N PHE A 21 -34.57 -17.88 8.20
CA PHE A 21 -33.82 -17.64 6.96
C PHE A 21 -32.91 -16.42 7.04
N VAL A 22 -33.40 -15.31 7.61
CA VAL A 22 -32.60 -14.09 7.80
C VAL A 22 -31.41 -14.35 8.75
N ALA A 23 -31.63 -15.07 9.84
CA ALA A 23 -30.57 -15.44 10.78
C ALA A 23 -29.52 -16.35 10.13
N ALA A 24 -29.94 -17.34 9.34
CA ALA A 24 -29.04 -18.23 8.62
C ALA A 24 -28.17 -17.47 7.60
N ILE A 25 -28.76 -16.52 6.85
CA ILE A 25 -28.03 -15.67 5.91
C ILE A 25 -27.04 -14.76 6.66
N SER A 26 -27.46 -14.15 7.77
CA SER A 26 -26.59 -13.30 8.59
C SER A 26 -25.37 -14.07 9.09
N ILE A 27 -25.54 -15.30 9.57
CA ILE A 27 -24.44 -16.16 10.01
C ILE A 27 -23.53 -16.49 8.83
N GLY A 28 -24.09 -16.80 7.66
CA GLY A 28 -23.32 -17.05 6.44
C GLY A 28 -22.43 -15.87 6.04
N ILE A 29 -22.95 -14.64 6.11
CA ILE A 29 -22.19 -13.42 5.80
C ILE A 29 -21.06 -13.21 6.83
N VAL A 30 -21.33 -13.42 8.12
CA VAL A 30 -20.30 -13.28 9.17
C VAL A 30 -19.19 -14.32 8.98
N LEU A 31 -19.55 -15.58 8.71
CA LEU A 31 -18.56 -16.63 8.43
C LEU A 31 -17.73 -16.32 7.19
N LEU A 32 -18.37 -15.85 6.11
CA LEU A 32 -17.67 -15.42 4.90
C LEU A 32 -16.70 -14.26 5.20
N GLY A 33 -17.13 -13.27 5.98
CA GLY A 33 -16.28 -12.17 6.42
C GLY A 33 -15.06 -12.62 7.22
N ILE A 34 -15.24 -13.57 8.14
CA ILE A 34 -14.15 -14.17 8.92
C ILE A 34 -13.18 -14.93 8.01
N ILE A 35 -13.68 -15.74 7.08
CA ILE A 35 -12.85 -16.46 6.10
C ILE A 35 -12.02 -15.46 5.30
N ILE A 36 -12.65 -14.44 4.72
CA ILE A 36 -11.93 -13.42 3.95
C ILE A 36 -10.87 -12.76 4.84
N ALA A 37 -11.20 -12.34 6.07
CA ALA A 37 -10.25 -11.68 6.97
C ALA A 37 -9.04 -12.56 7.30
N VAL A 38 -9.23 -13.85 7.56
CA VAL A 38 -8.15 -14.80 7.87
C VAL A 38 -7.26 -15.04 6.66
N PHE A 39 -7.85 -15.20 5.47
CA PHE A 39 -7.10 -15.52 4.25
C PHE A 39 -6.57 -14.30 3.51
N PHE A 40 -7.06 -13.09 3.82
CA PHE A 40 -6.71 -11.85 3.14
C PHE A 40 -5.21 -11.64 3.05
N MET A 41 -4.49 -11.77 4.18
CA MET A 41 -3.05 -11.52 4.22
C MET A 41 -2.28 -12.50 3.32
N SER A 42 -2.68 -13.77 3.30
CA SER A 42 -2.03 -14.80 2.46
C SER A 42 -2.24 -14.52 0.97
N TRP A 43 -3.50 -14.27 0.57
CA TRP A 43 -3.84 -13.93 -0.82
C TRP A 43 -3.16 -12.64 -1.28
N PHE A 44 -3.16 -11.62 -0.42
CA PHE A 44 -2.50 -10.35 -0.70
C PHE A 44 -0.99 -10.52 -0.88
N ASN A 45 -0.32 -11.26 0.02
CA ASN A 45 1.11 -11.53 -0.08
C ASN A 45 1.47 -12.30 -1.36
N LEU A 46 0.64 -13.25 -1.80
CA LEU A 46 0.87 -13.96 -3.06
C LEU A 46 0.86 -12.99 -4.26
N ILE A 47 -0.13 -12.12 -4.33
CA ILE A 47 -0.24 -11.11 -5.40
C ILE A 47 0.95 -10.15 -5.34
N LEU A 48 1.29 -9.65 -4.15
CA LEU A 48 2.44 -8.76 -3.96
C LEU A 48 3.74 -9.42 -4.41
N HIS A 49 4.00 -10.66 -4.02
CA HIS A 49 5.19 -11.39 -4.44
C HIS A 49 5.24 -11.58 -5.97
N HIS A 50 4.11 -11.78 -6.63
CA HIS A 50 4.09 -11.88 -8.09
C HIS A 50 4.39 -10.55 -8.79
N GLN A 51 3.99 -9.41 -8.21
CA GLN A 51 4.14 -8.10 -8.83
C GLN A 51 5.48 -7.41 -8.49
N ILE A 52 5.92 -7.50 -7.23
CA ILE A 52 7.07 -6.73 -6.70
C ILE A 52 8.41 -7.44 -6.96
N VAL A 53 8.40 -8.78 -7.07
CA VAL A 53 9.64 -9.51 -7.27
C VAL A 53 10.22 -9.17 -8.64
N LEU A 54 11.53 -8.92 -8.68
CA LEU A 54 12.30 -8.69 -9.91
C LEU A 54 12.40 -9.99 -10.70
N ARG A 55 11.40 -10.25 -11.55
CA ARG A 55 11.35 -11.39 -12.46
C ARG A 55 10.97 -10.89 -13.86
N PRO A 56 11.51 -11.49 -14.92
CA PRO A 56 11.09 -11.16 -16.28
C PRO A 56 9.56 -11.24 -16.43
N GLY A 57 8.94 -10.18 -16.93
CA GLY A 57 7.48 -10.07 -17.10
C GLY A 57 6.72 -9.51 -15.90
N SER A 58 7.37 -9.19 -14.77
CA SER A 58 6.73 -8.42 -13.69
C SER A 58 6.79 -6.92 -13.96
N GLN A 59 5.77 -6.18 -13.53
CA GLN A 59 5.72 -4.72 -13.68
C GLN A 59 6.92 -4.04 -13.01
N THR A 60 7.33 -4.51 -11.82
CA THR A 60 8.48 -3.95 -11.11
C THR A 60 9.79 -4.15 -11.87
N PHE A 61 9.97 -5.27 -12.58
CA PHE A 61 11.14 -5.47 -13.42
C PHE A 61 11.20 -4.47 -14.58
N ASP A 62 10.07 -4.23 -15.25
CA ASP A 62 10.00 -3.27 -16.36
C ASP A 62 10.36 -1.86 -15.88
N LEU A 63 9.78 -1.43 -14.75
CA LEU A 63 10.08 -0.14 -14.12
C LEU A 63 11.53 -0.01 -13.64
N TRP A 64 12.13 -1.08 -13.11
CA TRP A 64 13.53 -1.08 -12.72
C TRP A 64 14.47 -1.00 -13.94
N SER A 65 14.14 -1.73 -15.02
CA SER A 65 14.96 -1.78 -16.22
C SER A 65 14.89 -0.49 -17.05
N LYS A 66 13.72 0.16 -17.07
CA LYS A 66 13.44 1.41 -17.79
C LYS A 66 12.60 2.31 -16.90
N PRO A 67 13.23 3.00 -15.93
CA PRO A 67 12.50 3.90 -15.06
C PRO A 67 11.85 5.01 -15.89
N PRO A 68 10.61 5.41 -15.58
CA PRO A 68 9.90 6.46 -16.31
C PRO A 68 10.44 7.86 -15.98
N VAL A 69 11.34 7.97 -15.01
CA VAL A 69 11.94 9.22 -14.55
C VAL A 69 13.40 9.26 -14.97
N ASN A 70 13.80 10.38 -15.56
CA ASN A 70 15.20 10.67 -15.86
C ASN A 70 15.80 11.41 -14.65
N PRO A 71 16.77 10.82 -13.92
CA PRO A 71 17.38 11.48 -12.79
C PRO A 71 18.23 12.67 -13.26
N VAL A 72 18.00 13.85 -12.69
CA VAL A 72 18.83 15.03 -12.95
C VAL A 72 19.78 15.22 -11.78
N TYR A 73 21.08 15.13 -12.04
CA TYR A 73 22.11 15.33 -11.04
C TYR A 73 22.57 16.78 -11.03
N LYS A 74 22.53 17.42 -9.86
CA LYS A 74 23.04 18.78 -9.64
C LYS A 74 24.24 18.73 -8.72
N VAL A 75 25.42 19.06 -9.24
CA VAL A 75 26.67 19.09 -8.47
C VAL A 75 27.01 20.53 -8.12
N TYR A 76 27.25 20.77 -6.84
CA TYR A 76 27.72 22.05 -6.30
C TYR A 76 29.13 21.85 -5.78
N ILE A 77 30.05 22.72 -6.21
CA ILE A 77 31.46 22.66 -5.85
C ILE A 77 31.75 23.85 -4.94
N PHE A 78 32.37 23.60 -3.79
CA PHE A 78 32.85 24.67 -2.91
C PHE A 78 34.28 25.05 -3.32
N ASN A 79 34.40 26.17 -4.04
CA ASN A 79 35.68 26.72 -4.44
C ASN A 79 36.37 27.39 -3.25
N VAL A 80 37.58 26.97 -2.91
CA VAL A 80 38.37 27.54 -1.79
C VAL A 80 39.16 28.74 -2.32
N THR A 81 38.85 29.96 -1.87
CA THR A 81 39.49 31.18 -2.38
C THR A 81 40.83 31.51 -1.73
N ASN A 82 41.11 30.97 -0.53
CA ASN A 82 42.36 31.18 0.21
C ASN A 82 43.13 29.87 0.45
N ALA A 83 43.26 29.04 -0.61
CA ALA A 83 43.86 27.72 -0.50
C ALA A 83 45.27 27.73 0.11
N ASP A 84 46.14 28.67 -0.31
CA ASP A 84 47.52 28.74 0.17
C ASP A 84 47.61 29.06 1.67
N GLU A 85 46.81 30.00 2.18
CA GLU A 85 46.79 30.34 3.61
C GLU A 85 46.24 29.18 4.45
N PHE A 86 45.20 28.52 3.95
CA PHE A 86 44.60 27.37 4.62
C PHE A 86 45.60 26.20 4.70
N LEU A 87 46.29 25.89 3.61
CA LEU A 87 47.30 24.82 3.56
C LEU A 87 48.51 25.10 4.46
N ASN A 88 48.84 26.39 4.65
CA ASN A 88 49.91 26.82 5.56
C ASN A 88 49.46 27.00 7.02
N ASN A 89 48.25 26.57 7.40
CA ASN A 89 47.65 26.71 8.74
C ASN A 89 47.51 28.16 9.24
N GLN A 90 47.42 29.14 8.34
CA GLN A 90 47.36 30.56 8.69
C GLN A 90 45.92 31.04 8.91
N SER A 91 44.96 30.51 8.15
CA SER A 91 43.55 30.91 8.24
C SER A 91 42.61 29.73 7.96
N LYS A 92 41.34 29.88 8.34
CA LYS A 92 40.28 28.89 8.00
C LYS A 92 39.95 28.99 6.50
N PRO A 93 39.50 27.89 5.86
CA PRO A 93 39.17 27.92 4.45
C PRO A 93 37.93 28.80 4.22
N ILE A 94 38.06 29.73 3.28
CA ILE A 94 37.00 30.58 2.76
C ILE A 94 36.52 29.91 1.48
N VAL A 95 35.25 29.54 1.45
CA VAL A 95 34.66 28.82 0.32
C VAL A 95 33.53 29.61 -0.32
N ASN A 96 33.47 29.54 -1.64
CA ASN A 96 32.36 30.04 -2.45
C ASN A 96 31.71 28.86 -3.16
N GLU A 97 30.39 28.74 -3.05
CA GLU A 97 29.64 27.74 -3.80
C GLU A 97 29.62 28.10 -5.30
N VAL A 98 29.94 27.13 -6.14
CA VAL A 98 29.95 27.23 -7.60
C VAL A 98 29.12 26.09 -8.18
N GLY A 99 28.09 26.42 -8.94
CA GLY A 99 27.18 25.46 -9.56
C GLY A 99 25.78 26.02 -9.78
N PRO A 100 24.80 25.16 -10.09
CA PRO A 100 24.94 23.71 -10.26
C PRO A 100 25.54 23.32 -11.62
N TYR A 101 26.42 22.32 -11.63
CA TYR A 101 26.76 21.56 -12.82
C TYR A 101 25.72 20.45 -12.98
N VAL A 102 24.96 20.49 -14.08
CA VAL A 102 23.78 19.63 -14.29
C VAL A 102 24.11 18.50 -15.26
N TYR A 103 23.85 17.26 -14.84
CA TYR A 103 23.96 16.05 -15.67
C TYR A 103 22.60 15.35 -15.76
N MET A 104 22.30 14.76 -16.91
CA MET A 104 21.07 14.00 -17.20
C MET A 104 21.38 12.53 -17.42
#